data_AF-A0A2D8V846-F1
#
_entry.id   AF-A0A2D8V846-F1
#
_cell.length_a   1.000
_cell.length_b   1.000
_cell.length_c   1.000
_cell.angle_alpha   90.00
_cell.angle_beta   90.00
_cell.angle_gamma   90.00
#
_symmetry.space_group_name_H-M   'P 1'
#
loop_
_entity.id
_entity.type
_entity.pdbx_description
1 polymer ?
#
loop_
_entity_poly.entity_id
_entity_poly.type
_entity_poly.pdbx_seq_one_letter_code
_entity_poly.pdbx_strand_id
1 'polypeptide(L)'
;MFGSPETTPGGRALKFYSSIRLDIRRIEALKDGAEVVGNRTRVKVVKNKVSPPFRQAEFDIMYGKGISREGSLLDMAVDYGIVNKSGAWFTYDGEQLGQGRENAKNFLSAHPEIMVDVTERVMVASGLRSEDGEDAFTEADDAPIEID
;
A
#
# COMPACT_ATOMS: atom_id res chain seq x y z
N MET A 1 16.60 26.36 -16.77
CA MET A 1 16.76 24.89 -16.68
C MET A 1 15.35 24.31 -16.66
N PHE A 2 14.97 23.45 -17.61
CA PHE A 2 13.62 22.87 -17.69
C PHE A 2 13.58 21.52 -16.96
N GLY A 3 12.61 21.32 -16.06
CA GLY A 3 12.39 20.07 -15.34
C GLY A 3 13.02 19.99 -13.94
N SER A 4 12.82 18.84 -13.27
CA SER A 4 13.42 18.55 -11.95
C SER A 4 14.95 18.39 -12.07
N PRO A 5 15.75 18.97 -11.14
CA PRO A 5 17.21 18.83 -11.14
C PRO A 5 17.68 17.43 -10.68
N GLU A 6 16.80 16.58 -10.16
CA GLU A 6 17.17 15.29 -9.59
C GLU A 6 17.53 14.26 -10.69
N THR A 7 18.72 13.66 -10.59
CA THR A 7 19.22 12.62 -11.51
C THR A 7 19.74 11.42 -10.74
N THR A 8 19.43 10.21 -11.20
CA THR A 8 19.95 8.96 -10.62
C THR A 8 21.39 8.71 -11.09
N PRO A 9 22.34 8.32 -10.21
CA PRO A 9 23.69 7.95 -10.63
C PRO A 9 23.68 6.68 -11.51
N GLY A 10 24.79 6.40 -12.19
CA GLY A 10 24.90 5.25 -13.10
C GLY A 10 24.45 5.51 -14.54
N GLY A 11 24.37 6.79 -14.94
CA GLY A 11 24.06 7.18 -16.32
C GLY A 11 22.59 6.94 -16.69
N ARG A 12 22.33 6.77 -17.99
CA ARG A 12 20.95 6.70 -18.54
C ARG A 12 20.44 5.27 -18.71
N ALA A 13 21.30 4.25 -18.67
CA ALA A 13 20.92 2.87 -18.98
C ALA A 13 19.79 2.36 -18.07
N LEU A 14 19.94 2.52 -16.74
CA LEU A 14 18.93 2.06 -15.77
C LEU A 14 17.55 2.69 -16.02
N LYS A 15 17.50 3.95 -16.46
CA LYS A 15 16.24 4.64 -16.79
C LYS A 15 15.48 3.97 -17.94
N PHE A 16 16.17 3.40 -18.91
CA PHE A 16 15.53 2.76 -20.08
C PHE A 16 15.26 1.26 -19.86
N TYR A 17 16.20 0.55 -19.24
CA TYR A 17 16.12 -0.90 -19.04
C TYR A 17 15.17 -1.33 -17.91
N SER A 18 15.03 -0.52 -16.85
CA SER A 18 14.09 -0.84 -15.76
C SER A 18 12.65 -0.99 -16.25
N SER A 19 11.96 -2.05 -15.82
CA SER A 19 10.52 -2.22 -16.06
C SER A 19 9.68 -1.32 -15.15
N ILE A 20 10.11 -1.15 -13.90
CA ILE A 20 9.45 -0.31 -12.90
C ILE A 20 10.50 0.61 -12.27
N ARG A 21 10.13 1.88 -12.02
CA ARG A 21 10.93 2.82 -11.22
C ARG A 21 10.05 3.45 -10.16
N LEU A 22 10.56 3.46 -8.94
CA LEU A 22 9.91 4.00 -7.76
C LEU A 22 10.70 5.22 -7.27
N ASP A 23 10.02 6.34 -7.06
CA ASP A 23 10.55 7.51 -6.35
C ASP A 23 10.00 7.50 -4.92
N ILE A 24 10.88 7.27 -3.95
CA ILE A 24 10.55 7.17 -2.53
C ILE A 24 10.96 8.45 -1.80
N ARG A 25 10.00 9.06 -1.07
CA ARG A 25 10.22 10.30 -0.32
C ARG A 25 9.60 10.19 1.06
N ARG A 26 10.36 10.62 2.07
CA ARG A 26 9.81 10.85 3.41
C ARG A 26 8.92 12.10 3.37
N ILE A 27 7.68 11.97 3.87
CA ILE A 27 6.73 13.08 3.98
C ILE A 27 6.79 13.68 5.39
N GLU A 28 6.67 12.83 6.40
CA GLU A 28 6.47 13.24 7.80
C GLU A 28 7.19 12.28 8.76
N ALA A 29 7.61 12.79 9.91
CA ALA A 29 8.16 11.98 11.00
C ALA A 29 7.03 11.56 11.94
N LEU A 30 6.87 10.26 12.16
CA LEU A 30 5.90 9.71 13.10
C LEU A 30 6.49 9.83 14.51
N LYS A 31 5.72 10.44 15.41
CA LYS A 31 6.11 10.65 16.80
C LYS A 31 5.16 9.94 17.74
N ASP A 32 5.72 9.34 18.78
CA ASP A 32 4.98 8.87 19.94
C ASP A 32 5.42 9.72 21.14
N GLY A 33 4.55 10.64 21.56
CA GLY A 33 4.90 11.70 22.51
C GLY A 33 6.07 12.56 22.03
N ALA A 34 7.23 12.41 22.67
CA ALA A 34 8.46 13.15 22.35
C ALA A 34 9.42 12.38 21.43
N GLU A 35 9.24 11.07 21.27
CA GLU A 35 10.17 10.22 20.51
C GLU A 35 9.73 10.04 19.05
N VAL A 36 10.68 9.99 18.13
CA VAL A 36 10.42 9.71 16.71
C VAL A 36 10.48 8.21 16.49
N VAL A 37 9.31 7.59 16.30
CA VAL A 37 9.16 6.13 16.17
C VAL A 37 9.22 5.62 14.73
N GLY A 38 9.09 6.52 13.74
CA GLY A 38 9.14 6.16 12.33
C GLY A 38 8.97 7.32 11.38
N ASN A 39 8.75 7.01 10.10
CA ASN A 39 8.53 7.99 9.03
C ASN A 39 7.35 7.58 8.15
N ARG A 40 6.43 8.52 7.90
CA ARG A 40 5.43 8.38 6.85
C ARG A 40 6.10 8.66 5.50
N THR A 41 5.99 7.71 4.59
CA THR A 41 6.73 7.68 3.33
C THR A 41 5.77 7.58 2.16
N ARG A 42 6.01 8.37 1.12
CA ARG A 42 5.31 8.30 -0.17
C ARG A 42 6.21 7.66 -1.20
N VAL A 43 5.67 6.70 -1.93
CA VAL A 43 6.32 6.12 -3.10
C VAL A 43 5.50 6.43 -4.34
N LYS A 44 6.11 7.06 -5.34
CA LYS A 44 5.51 7.33 -6.64
C LYS A 44 6.10 6.41 -7.70
N VAL A 45 5.24 5.77 -8.47
CA VAL A 45 5.66 4.94 -9.61
C VAL A 45 5.97 5.86 -10.81
N VAL A 46 7.23 6.26 -10.97
CA VAL A 46 7.64 7.21 -12.03
C VAL A 46 7.82 6.56 -13.40
N LYS A 47 7.93 5.23 -13.45
CA LYS A 47 7.92 4.42 -14.68
C LYS A 47 7.29 3.08 -14.37
N ASN A 48 6.39 2.63 -15.23
CA ASN A 48 5.79 1.30 -15.16
C ASN A 48 5.60 0.79 -16.58
N LYS A 49 6.11 -0.42 -16.89
CA LYS A 49 5.92 -1.10 -18.18
C LYS A 49 4.85 -2.21 -18.12
N VAL A 50 4.35 -2.57 -16.94
CA VAL A 50 3.41 -3.69 -16.75
C VAL A 50 2.00 -3.24 -16.37
N SER A 51 1.84 -1.99 -15.92
CA SER A 51 0.55 -1.44 -15.48
C SER A 51 0.58 0.10 -15.58
N PRO A 52 -0.54 0.81 -15.37
CA PRO A 52 -0.57 2.26 -15.44
C PRO A 52 0.48 2.94 -14.53
N PRO A 53 1.32 3.84 -15.06
CA PRO A 53 2.32 4.58 -14.28
C PRO A 53 1.70 5.72 -13.46
N PHE A 54 2.53 6.40 -12.66
CA PHE A 54 2.21 7.60 -11.87
C PHE A 54 1.26 7.44 -10.68
N ARG A 55 0.85 6.20 -10.37
CA ARG A 55 0.21 5.89 -9.09
C ARG A 55 1.16 6.16 -7.93
N GLN A 56 0.59 6.49 -6.78
CA GLN A 56 1.31 6.77 -5.54
C GLN A 56 0.77 5.86 -4.43
N ALA A 57 1.66 5.45 -3.54
CA ALA A 57 1.34 4.72 -2.32
C ALA A 57 1.92 5.48 -1.13
N GLU A 58 1.17 5.53 -0.04
CA GLU A 58 1.64 6.07 1.24
C GLU A 58 1.60 4.97 2.29
N PHE A 59 2.67 4.88 3.07
CA PHE A 59 2.75 3.92 4.16
C PHE A 59 3.75 4.39 5.21
N ASP A 60 3.63 3.80 6.40
CA ASP A 60 4.48 4.09 7.53
C ASP A 60 5.67 3.12 7.57
N ILE A 61 6.88 3.66 7.75
CA ILE A 61 8.10 2.90 8.01
C ILE A 61 8.49 3.12 9.47
N MET A 62 8.32 2.08 10.29
CA MET A 62 8.66 2.09 11.71
C MET A 62 10.11 1.66 11.92
N TYR A 63 10.83 2.33 12.80
CA TYR A 63 12.21 1.95 13.11
C TYR A 63 12.26 0.58 13.81
N GLY A 64 13.18 -0.28 13.39
CA GLY A 64 13.34 -1.64 13.93
C GLY A 64 12.30 -2.68 13.48
N LYS A 65 11.15 -2.26 12.92
CA LYS A 65 10.10 -3.16 12.41
C LYS A 65 9.95 -3.14 10.88
N GLY A 66 10.32 -2.04 10.22
CA GLY A 66 10.14 -1.89 8.78
C GLY A 66 8.78 -1.32 8.40
N ILE A 67 8.26 -1.70 7.24
CA ILE A 67 6.98 -1.21 6.72
C ILE A 67 5.84 -1.77 7.58
N SER A 68 4.99 -0.91 8.13
CA SER A 68 3.82 -1.36 8.90
C SER A 68 2.71 -1.82 7.95
N ARG A 69 2.54 -3.13 7.88
CA ARG A 69 1.48 -3.77 7.07
C ARG A 69 0.10 -3.44 7.62
N GLU A 70 -0.06 -3.45 8.94
CA GLU A 70 -1.31 -3.20 9.64
C GLU A 70 -1.78 -1.77 9.47
N GLY A 71 -0.85 -0.81 9.55
CA GLY A 71 -1.16 0.60 9.32
C GLY A 71 -1.61 0.86 7.88
N SER A 72 -0.90 0.25 6.91
CA SER A 72 -1.26 0.38 5.49
C SER A 72 -2.60 -0.28 5.19
N LEU A 73 -2.86 -1.45 5.79
CA LEU A 73 -4.12 -2.17 5.65
C LEU A 73 -5.29 -1.37 6.23
N LEU A 74 -5.13 -0.81 7.42
CA LEU A 74 -6.17 -0.01 8.07
C LEU A 74 -6.53 1.23 7.23
N ASP A 75 -5.53 1.93 6.68
CA ASP A 75 -5.76 3.07 5.81
C ASP A 75 -6.54 2.67 4.56
N MET A 76 -6.11 1.60 3.88
CA MET A 76 -6.83 1.10 2.70
C MET A 76 -8.25 0.64 3.06
N ALA A 77 -8.43 -0.05 4.18
CA ALA A 77 -9.74 -0.53 4.60
C ALA A 77 -10.72 0.61 4.89
N VAL A 78 -10.24 1.74 5.40
CA VAL A 78 -11.05 2.95 5.58
C VAL A 78 -11.36 3.60 4.23
N ASP A 79 -10.37 3.70 3.34
CA ASP A 79 -10.55 4.29 2.01
C ASP A 79 -11.57 3.51 1.15
N TYR A 80 -11.58 2.18 1.25
CA TYR A 80 -12.56 1.31 0.59
C TYR A 80 -13.88 1.17 1.36
N GLY A 81 -14.04 1.81 2.52
CA GLY A 81 -15.27 1.76 3.32
C GLY A 81 -15.55 0.42 4.01
N ILE A 82 -14.55 -0.46 4.10
CA ILE A 82 -14.62 -1.75 4.79
C ILE A 82 -14.56 -1.55 6.30
N VAL A 83 -13.71 -0.62 6.76
CA VAL A 83 -13.63 -0.18 8.15
C VAL A 83 -14.26 1.19 8.28
N ASN A 84 -15.23 1.32 9.17
CA ASN A 84 -15.92 2.57 9.43
C ASN A 84 -15.18 3.40 10.47
N LYS A 85 -14.87 4.65 10.12
CA LYS A 85 -14.27 5.62 11.03
C LYS A 85 -15.33 6.58 11.58
N SER A 86 -15.73 6.38 12.83
CA SER A 86 -16.65 7.26 13.55
C SER A 86 -15.87 8.20 14.48
N GLY A 87 -15.46 9.35 13.94
CA GLY A 87 -14.61 10.31 14.66
C GLY A 87 -13.22 9.74 14.93
N ALA A 88 -12.92 9.45 16.20
CA ALA A 88 -11.67 8.82 16.62
C ALA A 88 -11.76 7.28 16.69
N TRP A 89 -12.94 6.69 16.53
CA TRP A 89 -13.14 5.25 16.67
C TRP A 89 -13.13 4.55 15.31
N PHE A 90 -12.51 3.36 15.28
CA PHE A 90 -12.52 2.46 14.13
C PHE A 90 -13.39 1.24 14.46
N THR A 91 -14.30 0.92 13.54
CA THR A 91 -15.26 -0.18 13.68
C THR A 91 -15.24 -1.04 12.43
N TYR A 92 -15.18 -2.35 12.61
CA TYR A 92 -15.21 -3.35 11.56
C TYR A 92 -16.30 -4.36 11.86
N ASP A 93 -17.26 -4.52 10.94
CA ASP A 93 -18.36 -5.51 11.05
C ASP A 93 -19.10 -5.51 12.41
N GLY A 94 -19.26 -4.32 13.01
CA GLY A 94 -19.88 -4.14 14.33
C GLY A 94 -18.93 -4.28 15.52
N GLU A 95 -17.71 -4.78 15.32
CA GLU A 95 -16.65 -4.87 16.33
C GLU A 95 -15.80 -3.59 16.38
N GLN A 96 -15.45 -3.15 17.58
CA GLN A 96 -14.67 -1.93 17.78
C GLN A 96 -13.18 -2.26 17.82
N LEU A 97 -12.46 -1.91 16.74
CA LEU A 97 -11.02 -2.13 16.60
C LEU A 97 -10.21 -1.28 17.59
N GLY A 98 -10.73 -0.10 17.96
CA GLY A 98 -10.13 0.76 18.98
C GLY A 98 -10.26 2.25 18.70
N GLN A 99 -9.82 3.04 19.68
CA GLN A 99 -9.77 4.50 19.60
C GLN A 99 -8.41 4.94 19.07
N GLY A 100 -8.40 5.62 17.93
CA GLY A 100 -7.19 6.11 17.27
C GLY A 100 -6.49 5.04 16.43
N ARG A 101 -5.67 5.52 15.50
CA ARG A 101 -4.97 4.68 14.50
C ARG A 101 -4.05 3.66 15.15
N GLU A 102 -3.30 4.04 16.18
CA GLU A 102 -2.28 3.16 16.76
C GLU A 102 -2.90 2.01 17.56
N ASN A 103 -4.00 2.26 18.29
CA ASN A 103 -4.72 1.20 18.98
C ASN A 103 -5.38 0.23 17.99
N ALA A 104 -5.99 0.74 16.91
CA ALA A 104 -6.56 -0.10 15.87
C ALA A 104 -5.49 -0.97 15.17
N LYS A 105 -4.28 -0.44 14.93
CA LYS A 105 -3.14 -1.22 14.43
C LYS A 105 -2.74 -2.32 15.40
N ASN A 106 -2.59 -1.99 16.68
CA ASN A 106 -2.23 -2.98 17.70
C ASN A 106 -3.29 -4.09 17.82
N PHE A 107 -4.57 -3.74 17.69
CA PHE A 107 -5.67 -4.71 17.66
C PHE A 107 -5.56 -5.66 16.47
N LEU A 108 -5.31 -5.14 15.25
CA LEU A 108 -5.12 -5.97 14.05
C LEU A 108 -3.87 -6.87 14.16
N SER A 109 -2.78 -6.37 14.75
CA SER A 109 -1.59 -7.20 15.01
C SER A 109 -1.87 -8.32 16.03
N ALA A 110 -2.77 -8.08 16.98
CA ALA A 110 -3.12 -9.05 18.03
C ALA A 110 -4.15 -10.11 17.57
N HIS A 111 -4.94 -9.81 16.53
CA HIS A 111 -5.99 -10.69 15.98
C HIS A 111 -5.73 -10.98 14.49
N PRO A 112 -4.80 -11.91 14.17
CA PRO A 112 -4.44 -12.26 12.80
C PRO A 112 -5.64 -12.72 11.94
N GLU A 113 -6.63 -13.35 12.55
CA GLU A 113 -7.86 -13.81 11.89
C GLU A 113 -8.66 -12.65 11.29
N ILE A 114 -8.85 -11.57 12.06
CA ILE A 114 -9.52 -10.35 11.57
C ILE A 114 -8.63 -9.65 10.53
N MET A 115 -7.31 -9.63 10.75
CA MET A 115 -6.38 -9.03 9.80
C MET A 115 -6.43 -9.72 8.43
N VAL A 116 -6.53 -11.05 8.39
CA VAL A 116 -6.66 -11.82 7.14
C VAL A 116 -7.98 -11.50 6.45
N ASP A 117 -9.10 -11.53 7.17
CA ASP A 117 -10.42 -11.22 6.59
C ASP A 117 -10.47 -9.79 6.00
N VAL A 118 -10.01 -8.79 6.76
CA VAL A 118 -9.92 -7.40 6.25
C VAL A 118 -8.99 -7.31 5.05
N THR A 119 -7.87 -8.06 5.05
CA THR A 119 -6.95 -8.09 3.91
C THR A 119 -7.64 -8.63 2.67
N GLU A 120 -8.35 -9.75 2.76
CA GLU A 120 -9.05 -10.34 1.61
C GLU A 120 -10.10 -9.39 1.05
N ARG A 121 -10.93 -8.80 1.91
CA ARG A 121 -11.94 -7.82 1.48
C ARG A 121 -11.30 -6.60 0.81
N VAL A 122 -10.17 -6.11 1.32
CA VAL A 122 -9.42 -5.00 0.71
C VAL A 122 -8.83 -5.40 -0.64
N MET A 123 -8.27 -6.61 -0.77
CA MET A 123 -7.72 -7.07 -2.05
C MET A 123 -8.80 -7.18 -3.13
N VAL A 124 -9.95 -7.75 -2.77
CA VAL A 124 -11.13 -7.83 -3.64
C VAL A 124 -11.60 -6.43 -4.04
N ALA A 125 -11.81 -5.54 -3.07
CA ALA A 125 -12.26 -4.17 -3.33
C ALA A 125 -11.27 -3.37 -4.19
N SER A 126 -9.98 -3.67 -4.08
CA SER A 126 -8.93 -3.05 -4.88
C SER A 126 -8.80 -3.64 -6.30
N GLY A 127 -9.56 -4.70 -6.61
CA GLY A 127 -9.51 -5.42 -7.89
C GLY A 127 -8.21 -6.21 -8.10
N LEU A 128 -7.46 -6.49 -7.03
CA LEU A 128 -6.24 -7.29 -7.08
C LEU A 128 -6.50 -8.79 -6.90
N ARG A 129 -7.70 -9.16 -6.45
CA ARG A 129 -8.13 -10.54 -6.29
C ARG A 129 -9.58 -10.67 -6.74
N SER A 130 -9.90 -11.73 -7.47
CA SER A 130 -11.29 -12.06 -7.83
C SER A 130 -12.02 -12.67 -6.63
N GLU A 131 -13.32 -12.38 -6.47
CA GLU A 131 -14.15 -12.97 -5.40
C GLU A 131 -14.20 -14.50 -5.49
N ASP A 132 -13.98 -15.04 -6.69
CA ASP A 132 -14.05 -16.47 -6.99
C ASP A 132 -12.72 -17.23 -6.77
N GLY A 133 -11.65 -16.56 -6.36
CA GLY A 133 -10.34 -17.21 -6.12
C GLY A 133 -9.64 -17.72 -7.39
N GLU A 134 -10.07 -17.24 -8.56
CA GLU A 134 -9.47 -17.56 -9.85
C GLU A 134 -8.28 -16.63 -10.14
N ASP A 135 -7.22 -16.74 -9.34
CA ASP A 135 -5.87 -16.39 -9.79
C ASP A 135 -5.14 -17.65 -10.29
N ALA A 136 -5.88 -18.54 -10.94
CA ALA A 136 -5.32 -19.69 -11.64
C ALA A 136 -4.98 -19.24 -13.06
N PHE A 137 -3.73 -19.49 -13.47
CA PHE A 137 -3.27 -19.29 -14.85
C PHE A 137 -4.28 -19.95 -15.81
N THR A 138 -4.98 -19.14 -16.60
CA THR A 138 -6.02 -19.65 -17.50
C THR A 138 -5.38 -20.04 -18.84
N GLU A 139 -6.01 -20.93 -19.60
CA GLU A 139 -5.55 -21.23 -20.98
C GLU A 139 -5.54 -19.98 -21.87
N ALA A 140 -6.29 -18.93 -21.50
CA ALA A 140 -6.29 -17.65 -22.19
C ALA A 140 -4.97 -16.86 -21.99
N ASP A 141 -4.25 -17.08 -20.89
CA ASP A 141 -2.95 -16.45 -20.63
C ASP A 141 -1.82 -17.08 -21.46
N ASP A 142 -2.01 -18.31 -21.96
CA ASP A 142 -1.11 -19.00 -22.90
C ASP A 142 -1.39 -18.64 -24.37
N ALA A 143 -2.49 -17.94 -24.66
CA ALA A 143 -2.81 -17.54 -26.02
C ALA A 143 -1.86 -16.43 -26.51
N PRO A 144 -1.29 -16.53 -27.73
CA PRO A 144 -0.53 -15.44 -28.33
C PRO A 144 -1.40 -14.18 -28.40
N ILE A 145 -0.88 -13.05 -27.95
CA ILE A 145 -1.56 -11.75 -28.09
C ILE A 145 -1.65 -11.45 -29.59
N GLU A 146 -2.85 -11.55 -30.18
CA GLU A 146 -3.08 -11.13 -31.55
C GLU A 146 -3.06 -9.59 -31.62
N ILE A 147 -2.15 -9.07 -32.45
CA ILE A 147 -2.04 -7.65 -32.76
C ILE A 147 -2.62 -7.48 -34.17
N ASP A 148 -3.86 -6.98 -34.25
CA ASP A 148 -4.40 -6.38 -35.49
C ASP A 148 -3.87 -4.95 -35.66
#